data_AF-A0A3C0GLA4-F1
#
_entry.id   AF-A0A3C0GLA4-F1
#
_cell.length_a   1.000
_cell.length_b   1.000
_cell.length_c   1.000
_cell.angle_alpha   90.00
_cell.angle_beta   90.00
_cell.angle_gamma   90.00
#
_symmetry.space_group_name_H-M   'P 1'
#
loop_
_entity.id
_entity.type
_entity.pdbx_description
1 polymer ?
#
loop_
_entity_poly.entity_id
_entity_poly.type
_entity_poly.pdbx_seq_one_letter_code
_entity_poly.pdbx_strand_id
1 'polypeptide(L)' 'MAKKNLIIDTNVFLSDSECLTKFDNNDIFIPVKVLEELDKHKKRQDSVGFHARQTIKKLDALRDRGSLSKG' A
#
# COMPACT_ATOMS: atom_id res chain seq x y z
N MET A 1 -15.81 14.84 -10.70
CA MET A 1 -14.43 15.19 -10.31
C MET A 1 -13.48 14.47 -11.26
N ALA A 2 -12.41 15.13 -11.71
CA ALA A 2 -11.42 14.50 -12.59
C ALA A 2 -10.64 13.43 -11.82
N LYS A 3 -10.49 12.24 -12.43
CA LYS A 3 -9.67 11.16 -11.91
C LYS A 3 -8.20 11.61 -11.89
N LYS A 4 -7.51 11.42 -10.77
CA LYS A 4 -6.09 11.78 -10.62
C LYS A 4 -5.25 10.52 -10.49
N ASN A 5 -4.00 10.64 -10.93
CA ASN A 5 -2.97 9.63 -10.70
C ASN A 5 -2.25 9.98 -9.40
N LEU A 6 -2.30 9.09 -8.42
CA LEU A 6 -1.69 9.26 -7.11
C LEU A 6 -0.53 8.29 -6.98
N ILE A 7 0.66 8.80 -6.72
CA ILE A 7 1.82 7.98 -6.37
C ILE A 7 1.91 7.97 -4.85
N ILE A 8 1.85 6.78 -4.25
CA ILE A 8 1.84 6.63 -2.80
C ILE A 8 3.22 6.20 -2.31
N ASP A 9 3.72 6.93 -1.32
CA ASP A 9 4.98 6.67 -0.64
C ASP A 9 4.78 5.71 0.55
N THR A 10 5.88 5.07 0.98
CA THR A 10 5.93 4.16 2.13
C THR A 10 5.38 4.82 3.39
N ASN A 11 5.68 6.09 3.63
CA ASN A 11 5.23 6.81 4.83
C ASN A 11 3.72 6.84 4.99
N VAL A 12 2.98 6.89 3.89
CA VAL A 12 1.50 6.89 3.91
C VAL A 12 1.00 5.56 4.47
N PHE A 13 1.56 4.45 3.99
CA PHE A 13 1.24 3.10 4.46
C PHE A 13 1.68 2.83 5.90
N LEU A 14 2.82 3.40 6.32
CA LEU A 14 3.34 3.26 7.68
C LEU A 14 2.52 4.08 8.70
N SER A 15 1.93 5.19 8.26
CA SER A 15 1.09 6.05 9.10
C SER A 15 -0.35 5.52 9.19
N ASP A 16 -0.85 4.91 8.12
CA ASP A 16 -2.20 4.36 8.07
C ASP A 16 -2.31 3.19 7.08
N SER A 17 -2.57 2.00 7.63
CA SER A 17 -2.76 0.80 6.80
C SER A 17 -4.10 0.77 6.05
N GLU A 18 -5.07 1.62 6.40
CA GLU A 18 -6.36 1.78 5.70
C GLU A 18 -6.29 2.82 4.57
N CYS A 19 -5.11 3.38 4.26
CA CYS A 19 -5.01 4.45 3.27
C CYS A 19 -5.54 4.03 1.88
N LEU A 20 -5.37 2.77 1.47
CA LEU A 20 -5.81 2.25 0.16
C LEU A 20 -7.31 2.46 -0.10
N THR A 21 -8.15 2.47 0.95
CA THR A 21 -9.60 2.66 0.80
C THR A 21 -10.02 4.12 0.87
N LYS A 22 -9.08 5.04 1.09
CA LYS A 22 -9.32 6.49 1.30
C LYS A 22 -9.04 7.33 0.06
N PHE A 23 -8.59 6.74 -1.04
CA PHE A 23 -8.23 7.46 -2.26
C PHE A 23 -9.37 7.56 -3.29
N ASP A 24 -10.61 7.27 -2.90
CA ASP A 24 -11.80 7.32 -3.75
C ASP A 24 -11.57 6.62 -5.12
N ASN A 25 -12.08 7.20 -6.21
CA ASN A 25 -12.01 6.63 -7.56
C ASN A 25 -10.72 7.02 -8.31
N ASN A 26 -9.61 7.28 -7.61
CA ASN A 26 -8.34 7.67 -8.20
C ASN A 26 -7.46 6.46 -8.54
N ASP A 27 -6.58 6.60 -9.53
CA ASP A 27 -5.60 5.57 -9.86
C ASP A 27 -4.40 5.66 -8.93
N ILE A 28 -4.13 4.57 -8.21
CA ILE A 28 -3.07 4.48 -7.22
C ILE A 28 -1.88 3.73 -7.84
N PHE A 29 -0.73 4.39 -7.85
CA PHE A 29 0.53 3.83 -8.30
C PHE A 29 1.43 3.63 -7.07
N ILE A 30 1.84 2.38 -6.85
CA ILE A 30 2.75 2.00 -5.77
C ILE A 30 4.08 1.65 -6.43
N PRO A 31 5.14 2.46 -6.25
CA PRO A 31 6.46 2.09 -6.72
C PRO A 31 6.90 0.77 -6.09
N VAL A 32 7.54 -0.11 -6.86
CA VAL A 32 8.07 -1.40 -6.36
C VAL A 32 8.98 -1.19 -5.13
N LYS A 33 9.70 -0.07 -5.09
CA LYS A 33 10.55 0.31 -3.96
C LYS A 33 9.81 0.38 -2.62
N VAL A 34 8.55 0.83 -2.64
CA VAL A 34 7.72 0.95 -1.44
C VAL A 34 7.44 -0.43 -0.83
N LEU A 35 7.28 -1.46 -1.66
CA LEU A 35 7.08 -2.83 -1.17
C LEU A 35 8.31 -3.35 -0.42
N GLU A 36 9.52 -3.07 -0.93
CA GLU A 36 10.78 -3.44 -0.25
C GLU A 36 10.91 -2.75 1.11
N GLU A 37 10.52 -1.47 1.20
CA GLU A 37 10.60 -0.69 2.43
C GLU A 37 9.57 -1.15 3.46
N LEU A 38 8.34 -1.44 3.03
CA LEU A 38 7.33 -2.04 3.89
C LEU A 38 7.81 -3.38 4.47
N ASP A 39 8.48 -4.22 3.68
CA ASP A 39 8.98 -5.51 4.17
C ASP A 39 10.07 -5.33 5.25
N LYS A 40 10.95 -4.33 5.10
CA LYS A 40 11.92 -3.96 6.15
C LYS A 40 11.25 -3.54 7.45
N HIS A 41 10.13 -2.84 7.38
CA HIS A 41 9.42 -2.33 8.56
C HIS A 41 8.59 -3.38 9.30
N LYS A 42 8.25 -4.54 8.69
CA LYS A 42 7.49 -5.62 9.35
C LYS A 42 8.12 -6.16 10.62
N LYS A 43 9.44 -6.04 10.79
CA LYS A 43 10.16 -6.56 11.98
C LYS A 43 10.01 -5.65 13.20
N ARG A 44 9.53 -4.42 13.02
CA ARG A 44 9.30 -3.49 14.13
C ARG A 44 8.12 -3.97 14.98
N GLN A 45 8.23 -3.78 16.30
CA GLN A 45 7.19 -4.16 17.26
C GLN A 45 6.29 -2.97 17.66
N ASP A 46 6.42 -1.85 16.96
CA ASP A 46 5.64 -0.63 17.17
C ASP A 46 4.45 -0.52 16.20
N SER A 47 3.74 0.61 16.27
CA SER A 47 2.67 0.95 15.33
C SER A 47 3.14 0.90 13.88
N VAL A 48 4.32 1.44 13.56
CA VAL A 48 4.89 1.40 12.20
C VAL A 48 4.97 -0.03 11.68
N GLY A 49 5.47 -0.97 12.49
CA GLY A 49 5.50 -2.38 12.14
C GLY A 49 4.11 -3.02 11.99
N PHE A 50 3.16 -2.63 12.84
CA PHE A 50 1.76 -3.06 12.71
C PHE A 50 1.18 -2.61 11.36
N HIS A 51 1.32 -1.33 11.03
CA HIS A 51 0.80 -0.75 9.80
C HIS A 51 1.45 -1.39 8.57
N ALA A 52 2.78 -1.60 8.58
CA ALA A 52 3.48 -2.29 7.49
C ALA A 52 2.94 -3.71 7.25
N ARG A 53 2.73 -4.50 8.31
CA ARG A 53 2.18 -5.87 8.22
C ARG A 53 0.75 -5.87 7.68
N GLN A 54 -0.10 -4.96 8.16
CA GLN A 54 -1.49 -4.86 7.70
C GLN A 54 -1.57 -4.43 6.23
N THR A 55 -0.77 -3.45 5.82
CA THR A 55 -0.71 -2.99 4.43
C THR A 55 -0.31 -4.13 3.49
N ILE A 56 0.76 -4.86 3.80
CA ILE A 56 1.21 -5.99 2.95
C ILE A 56 0.11 -7.05 2.83
N LYS A 57 -0.54 -7.41 3.95
CA LYS A 57 -1.65 -8.38 3.93
C LYS A 57 -2.80 -7.92 3.01
N LYS A 58 -3.09 -6.63 2.95
CA LYS A 58 -4.11 -6.08 2.03
C LYS A 58 -3.65 -6.10 0.59
N LEU A 59 -2.40 -5.73 0.33
CA LEU A 59 -1.82 -5.78 -1.02
C LEU A 59 -1.82 -7.21 -1.57
N ASP A 60 -1.48 -8.20 -0.73
CA ASP A 60 -1.56 -9.62 -1.09
C ASP A 60 -3.01 -10.03 -1.38
N ALA A 61 -3.99 -9.63 -0.54
CA ALA A 61 -5.40 -9.92 -0.80
C ALA A 61 -5.95 -9.25 -2.07
N LEU A 62 -5.41 -8.10 -2.47
CA LEU A 62 -5.75 -7.44 -3.72
C LEU A 62 -5.16 -8.16 -4.94
N ARG A 63 -3.96 -8.75 -4.79
CA ARG A 63 -3.33 -9.58 -5.82
C ARG A 63 -4.17 -10.81 -6.16
N ASP A 64 -4.88 -11.37 -5.19
CA ASP A 64 -5.78 -12.51 -5.42
C ASP A 64 -7.03 -12.12 -6.24
N ARG A 65 -7.42 -10.84 -6.23
CA ARG A 65 -8.59 -10.31 -6.95
C ARG A 65 -8.29 -9.83 -8.37
N GLY A 66 -7.01 -9.76 -8.75
CA GLY A 66 -6.59 -9.26 -10.05
C GLY A 66 -5.11 -9.48 -10.31
N SER A 67 -4.79 -9.92 -11.52
CA SER A 67 -3.40 -10.16 -11.91
C SER A 67 -2.67 -8.82 -12.14
N LEU A 68 -1.64 -8.53 -11.34
CA LEU A 68 -0.75 -7.37 -11.49
C LEU A 68 -0.09 -7.26 -12.87
N SER A 69 -0.06 -8.36 -13.64
CA SER A 69 0.52 -8.43 -14.98
C SER A 69 -0.46 -8.13 -16.11
N LYS A 70 -1.71 -7.74 -15.81
CA LYS A 70 -2.70 -7.30 -16.80
C LYS A 70 -2.89 -5.78 -16.85
N GLY A 71 -2.02 -5.03 -16.16
CA GLY A 71 -1.92 -3.56 -16.27
C GLY A 71 -0.96 -3.17 -17.38
#